data_AF-A0A151TR33-F1
#
_entry.id   AF-A0A151TR33-F1
#
_cell.length_a   1.000
_cell.length_b   1.000
_cell.length_c   1.000
_cell.angle_alpha   90.00
_cell.angle_beta   90.00
_cell.angle_gamma   90.00
#
_symmetry.space_group_name_H-M   'P 1'
#
loop_
_entity.id
_entity.type
_entity.pdbx_description
1 polymer ?
#
loop_
_entity_poly.entity_id
_entity_poly.type
_entity_poly.pdbx_seq_one_letter_code
_entity_poly.pdbx_strand_id
1 'polypeptide(L)' 'VSKNKLGEQGKVVRNKARLVTEGYNQYEGIDFIEKFASIAKLRAIKIMLAFAAHKSIKHFQMDVRVLF' A
#
# COMPACT_ATOMS: atom_id res chain seq x y z
N VAL A 1 -20.98 -1.28 8.55
CA VAL A 1 -21.15 -1.31 10.03
C VAL A 1 -19.86 -1.83 10.66
N SER A 2 -19.07 -0.95 11.28
CA SER A 2 -17.79 -1.35 11.91
C SER A 2 -18.05 -1.99 13.27
N LYS A 3 -17.52 -3.21 13.48
CA LYS A 3 -17.53 -3.88 14.80
C LYS A 3 -16.28 -3.47 15.59
N ASN A 4 -16.49 -2.95 16.79
CA ASN A 4 -15.41 -2.58 17.71
C ASN A 4 -14.72 -3.85 18.23
N LYS A 5 -13.40 -3.81 18.45
CA LYS A 5 -12.70 -4.94 19.06
C LYS A 5 -12.89 -4.86 20.57
N LEU A 6 -13.66 -5.79 21.12
CA LEU A 6 -13.91 -5.95 22.54
C LEU A 6 -12.80 -6.85 23.12
N GLY A 7 -12.26 -6.48 24.28
CA GLY A 7 -11.35 -7.32 25.06
C GLY A 7 -12.10 -8.42 25.82
N GLU A 8 -11.38 -9.26 26.56
CA GLU A 8 -11.96 -10.38 27.33
C GLU A 8 -13.06 -9.96 28.31
N GLN A 9 -13.01 -8.73 28.81
CA GLN A 9 -14.01 -8.17 29.73
C GLN A 9 -15.14 -7.42 29.00
N GLY A 10 -15.28 -7.60 27.68
CA GLY A 10 -16.29 -6.88 26.88
C GLY A 10 -16.02 -5.38 26.72
N LYS A 11 -14.87 -4.87 27.18
CA LYS A 11 -14.51 -3.45 27.03
C LYS A 11 -13.90 -3.20 25.65
N VAL A 12 -14.28 -2.11 24.99
CA VAL A 12 -13.71 -1.74 23.68
C VAL A 12 -12.22 -1.41 23.85
N VAL A 13 -11.35 -2.27 23.33
CA VAL A 13 -9.89 -2.07 23.34
C VAL A 13 -9.45 -1.24 22.14
N ARG A 14 -10.17 -1.34 21.01
CA ARG A 14 -9.84 -0.58 19.79
C ARG A 14 -11.08 -0.35 18.92
N ASN A 15 -11.34 0.91 18.58
CA ASN A 15 -12.34 1.27 17.57
C ASN A 15 -11.76 0.99 16.18
N LYS A 16 -12.28 -0.04 15.50
CA LYS A 16 -11.95 -0.32 14.08
C LYS A 16 -12.99 0.34 13.19
N ALA A 17 -13.03 1.67 13.16
CA ALA A 17 -13.75 2.38 12.13
C ALA A 17 -12.89 2.36 10.85
N ARG A 18 -13.29 1.57 9.84
CA ARG A 18 -12.69 1.65 8.50
C ARG A 18 -13.58 2.54 7.66
N LEU A 19 -13.06 3.71 7.25
CA LEU A 19 -13.61 4.48 6.13
C LEU A 19 -13.32 3.68 4.86
N VAL A 20 -14.24 2.81 4.48
CA VAL A 20 -14.21 2.13 3.19
C VAL A 20 -15.04 3.01 2.25
N THR A 21 -14.37 3.75 1.37
CA THR A 21 -15.01 4.38 0.21
C THR A 21 -15.74 3.30 -0.58
N GLU A 22 -17.02 3.52 -0.84
CA GLU A 22 -17.93 2.62 -1.56
C GLU A 22 -17.26 2.05 -2.82
N GLY A 23 -16.90 0.76 -2.79
CA GLY A 23 -16.36 0.09 -3.98
C GLY A 23 -15.43 -1.09 -3.72
N TYR A 24 -14.78 -1.19 -2.55
CA TYR A 24 -13.87 -2.29 -2.27
C TYR A 24 -14.18 -2.97 -0.93
N ASN A 25 -14.94 -4.08 -1.00
CA ASN A 25 -14.99 -5.03 0.11
C ASN A 25 -13.59 -5.63 0.28
N GLN A 26 -12.92 -5.27 1.38
CA GLN A 26 -11.67 -5.92 1.76
C GLN A 26 -11.99 -7.34 2.21
N TYR A 27 -11.91 -8.30 1.29
CA TYR A 27 -11.96 -9.73 1.62
C TYR A 27 -10.84 -10.08 2.59
N GLU A 28 -11.20 -10.80 3.65
CA GLU A 28 -10.24 -11.28 4.65
C GLU A 28 -9.18 -12.16 3.97
N GLY A 29 -7.91 -11.75 4.07
CA GLY A 29 -6.78 -12.42 3.40
C GLY A 29 -6.32 -11.78 2.08
N ILE A 30 -7.00 -10.76 1.54
CA ILE A 30 -6.52 -9.99 0.39
C ILE A 30 -5.93 -8.67 0.87
N ASP A 31 -4.60 -8.55 0.88
CA ASP A 31 -3.94 -7.28 1.14
C ASP A 31 -4.04 -6.37 -0.10
N PHE A 32 -5.12 -5.59 -0.13
CA PHE A 32 -5.33 -4.57 -1.14
C PHE A 32 -4.24 -3.48 -1.07
N ILE A 33 -3.74 -3.15 0.12
CA ILE A 33 -2.72 -2.10 0.26
C ILE A 33 -1.44 -2.58 -0.41
N GLU A 34 -1.03 -3.83 -0.21
CA GLU A 34 0.15 -4.40 -0.85
C GLU A 34 0.02 -4.47 -2.38
N LYS A 35 -1.12 -4.96 -2.89
CA LYS A 35 -1.37 -5.04 -4.33
C LYS A 35 -1.44 -3.67 -4.98
N PHE A 36 -2.19 -2.72 -4.40
CA PHE A 36 -2.28 -1.36 -4.92
C PHE A 36 -0.97 -0.60 -4.76
N ALA A 37 -0.20 -0.83 -3.70
CA ALA A 37 1.13 -0.25 -3.53
C ALA A 37 2.08 -0.74 -4.62
N SER A 38 2.05 -2.03 -4.98
CA SER A 38 2.86 -2.55 -6.08
C SER A 38 2.48 -1.94 -7.43
N ILE A 39 1.17 -1.81 -7.71
CA ILE A 39 0.68 -1.16 -8.95
C ILE A 39 1.05 0.33 -8.98
N ALA A 40 0.93 1.04 -7.85
CA ALA A 40 1.31 2.44 -7.72
C ALA A 40 2.83 2.64 -7.87
N LYS A 41 3.65 1.77 -7.26
CA LYS A 41 5.12 1.75 -7.41
C LYS A 41 5.52 1.55 -8.86
N LEU A 42 4.91 0.59 -9.57
CA LEU A 42 5.19 0.35 -10.99
C LEU A 42 4.84 1.56 -11.87
N ARG A 43 3.70 2.23 -11.60
CA ARG A 43 3.35 3.47 -12.31
C ARG A 43 4.35 4.59 -12.03
N ALA A 44 4.75 4.77 -10.77
CA ALA A 44 5.74 5.77 -10.39
C ALA A 44 7.10 5.55 -11.08
N ILE A 45 7.58 4.30 -11.13
CA ILE A 45 8.82 3.93 -11.83
C ILE A 45 8.71 4.24 -13.33
N LYS A 46 7.59 3.89 -13.98
CA LYS A 46 7.38 4.21 -15.40
C LYS A 46 7.40 5.70 -15.69
N ILE A 47 6.74 6.51 -14.85
CA ILE A 47 6.73 7.97 -14.99
C ILE A 47 8.15 8.54 -14.80
N MET A 48 8.87 8.05 -13.80
CA MET A 48 10.25 8.47 -13.52
C MET A 48 11.18 8.15 -14.70
N LEU A 49 11.05 6.95 -15.30
CA LEU A 49 11.81 6.56 -16.49
C LEU A 49 11.45 7.41 -17.71
N ALA A 50 10.16 7.64 -17.97
CA ALA A 50 9.72 8.49 -19.07
C ALA A 50 10.24 9.92 -18.93
N PHE A 51 10.24 10.45 -17.71
CA PHE A 51 10.79 11.77 -17.41
C PHE A 51 12.32 11.82 -17.60
N ALA A 52 13.04 10.80 -17.12
CA ALA A 52 14.48 10.70 -17.30
C ALA A 52 14.87 10.61 -18.78
N ALA A 53 14.13 9.83 -19.58
CA ALA A 53 14.31 9.72 -21.02
C ALA A 53 14.02 11.05 -21.73
N HIS A 54 12.94 11.75 -21.36
CA HIS A 54 12.59 13.05 -21.93
C HIS A 54 13.64 14.14 -21.60
N LYS A 55 14.25 14.07 -20.41
CA LYS A 55 15.26 15.03 -19.96
C LYS A 55 16.70 14.61 -20.28
N SER A 56 16.90 13.49 -21.00
CA SER A 56 18.22 12.89 -21.27
C SER A 56 19.08 12.70 -20.01
N ILE A 57 18.45 12.45 -18.87
CA ILE A 57 19.13 12.25 -17.59
C ILE A 57 19.65 10.80 -17.55
N LYS A 58 20.96 10.62 -17.37
CA LYS A 58 21.53 9.31 -17.07
C LYS A 58 21.06 8.86 -15.69
N HIS A 59 20.24 7.82 -15.66
CA HIS A 59 19.79 7.19 -14.43
C HIS A 59 20.78 6.11 -14.02
N PHE A 60 21.31 6.22 -12.80
CA PHE A 60 22.17 5.19 -12.20
C PHE A 60 21.35 4.43 -11.16
N GLN A 61 21.17 3.13 -11.37
CA GLN A 61 20.54 2.25 -10.40
C GLN A 61 21.62 1.49 -9.65
N MET A 62 21.62 1.60 -8.32
CA MET A 62 22.52 0.84 -7.46
C MET A 62 21.73 -0.33 -6.86
N ASP A 63 22.19 -1.55 -7.12
CA ASP A 63 21.65 -2.75 -6.49
C ASP A 63 22.15 -2.83 -5.05
N VAL A 64 21.31 -2.40 -4.10
CA VAL A 64 21.62 -2.52 -2.67
C VAL A 64 21.17 -3.91 -2.23
N ARG A 65 22.11 -4.86 -2.22
CA ARG A 65 21.89 -6.14 -1.56
C ARG A 65 21.96 -5.95 -0.05
N VAL A 66 20.80 -5.96 0.59
CA VAL A 66 20.71 -6.04 2.05
C VAL A 66 20.88 -7.51 2.44
N LEU A 67 22.05 -7.84 3.00
CA LEU A 67 22.23 -9.10 3.72
C LEU A 67 21.61 -8.91 5.11
N PHE A 68 20.53 -9.64 5.38
CA PHE A 68 19.91 -9.76 6.70
C PHE A 68 20.59 -10.87 7.51
#